data_AF-A0A1Q3H6R9-F1
#
_entry.id   AF-A0A1Q3H6R9-F1
#
_cell.length_a   1.000
_cell.length_b   1.000
_cell.length_c   1.000
_cell.angle_alpha   90.00
_cell.angle_beta   90.00
_cell.angle_gamma   90.00
#
_symmetry.space_group_name_H-M   'P 1'
#
loop_
_entity.id
_entity.type
_entity.pdbx_description
1 polymer ?
#
loop_
_entity_poly.entity_id
_entity_poly.type
_entity_poly.pdbx_seq_one_letter_code
_entity_poly.pdbx_strand_id
1 'polypeptide(L)' 'MGKAKSLKDKLYGAAVMKMSFRLRGDEESPAFKFVYPGVLRDLELEDAAVEKYIEENRESVERAARGSIPAQSPRS' A
#
# COMPACT_ATOMS: atom_id res chain seq x y z
N MET A 1 6.73 -24.26 -4.52
CA MET A 1 7.45 -23.08 -5.06
C MET A 1 6.38 -22.05 -5.43
N GLY A 2 6.22 -20.97 -4.67
CA GLY A 2 5.17 -19.98 -4.91
C GLY A 2 5.40 -19.31 -6.28
N LYS A 3 4.35 -19.19 -7.11
CA LYS A 3 4.43 -18.51 -8.40
C LYS A 3 4.99 -17.09 -8.19
N ALA A 4 5.96 -16.70 -9.01
CA ALA A 4 6.47 -15.33 -9.01
C ALA A 4 5.29 -14.36 -9.24
N LYS A 5 5.11 -13.41 -8.34
CA LYS A 5 4.06 -12.39 -8.45
C LYS A 5 4.33 -11.53 -9.69
N SER A 6 3.30 -11.27 -10.49
CA SER A 6 3.44 -10.38 -11.65
C SER A 6 3.76 -8.96 -11.19
N LEU A 7 4.36 -8.14 -12.06
CA LEU A 7 4.60 -6.72 -11.78
C LEU A 7 3.34 -6.00 -11.31
N LYS A 8 2.19 -6.32 -11.93
CA LYS A 8 0.89 -5.76 -11.57
C LYS A 8 0.48 -6.15 -10.14
N ASP A 9 0.71 -7.38 -9.73
CA ASP A 9 0.40 -7.83 -8.36
C ASP A 9 1.30 -7.16 -7.33
N LYS A 10 2.58 -6.95 -7.68
CA LYS A 10 3.53 -6.23 -6.84
C LYS A 10 3.10 -4.76 -6.64
N LEU A 11 2.80 -4.06 -7.74
CA LEU A 11 2.31 -2.68 -7.72
C LEU A 11 1.02 -2.55 -6.92
N TYR A 12 0.08 -3.47 -7.14
CA TYR A 12 -1.19 -3.49 -6.42
C TYR A 12 -0.98 -3.61 -4.90
N GLY A 13 -0.14 -4.55 -4.45
CA GLY A 13 0.16 -4.71 -3.02
C GLY A 13 0.80 -3.47 -2.39
N ALA A 14 1.79 -2.88 -3.06
CA ALA A 14 2.46 -1.66 -2.60
C ALA A 14 1.49 -0.46 -2.55
N ALA A 15 0.64 -0.33 -3.57
CA ALA A 15 -0.36 0.73 -3.69
C ALA A 15 -1.42 0.64 -2.58
N VAL A 16 -1.97 -0.55 -2.31
CA VAL A 16 -2.96 -0.76 -1.25
C VAL A 16 -2.37 -0.43 0.12
N MET A 17 -1.14 -0.84 0.39
CA MET A 17 -0.44 -0.48 1.62
C MET A 17 -0.25 1.04 1.74
N LYS A 18 0.32 1.72 0.73
CA LYS A 18 0.51 3.17 0.78
C LYS A 18 -0.82 3.90 1.03
N MET A 19 -1.85 3.53 0.27
CA MET A 19 -3.19 4.09 0.42
C MET A 19 -3.77 3.84 1.81
N SER A 20 -3.51 2.69 2.44
CA SER A 20 -4.00 2.42 3.81
C SER A 20 -3.41 3.37 4.86
N PHE A 21 -2.16 3.79 4.72
CA PHE A 21 -1.55 4.80 5.57
C PHE A 21 -2.04 6.21 5.21
N ARG A 22 -2.17 6.53 3.92
CA ARG A 22 -2.75 7.79 3.43
C ARG A 22 -4.13 8.05 3.99
N LEU A 23 -5.02 7.05 3.93
CA LEU A 23 -6.39 7.16 4.45
C LEU A 23 -6.46 7.35 5.97
N ARG A 24 -5.44 6.91 6.72
CA ARG A 24 -5.34 7.15 8.16
C ARG A 24 -4.66 8.49 8.51
N GLY A 25 -4.07 9.18 7.53
CA GLY A 25 -3.23 10.34 7.76
C GLY A 25 -1.84 9.99 8.33
N ASP A 26 -1.41 8.73 8.21
CA ASP A 26 -0.21 8.18 8.85
C ASP A 26 0.99 8.07 7.89
N GLU A 27 0.96 8.71 6.72
CA GLU A 27 2.10 8.73 5.78
C GLU A 27 3.37 9.34 6.40
N GLU A 28 3.23 10.18 7.42
CA GLU A 28 4.38 10.75 8.13
C GLU A 28 4.84 9.93 9.33
N SER A 29 4.13 8.85 9.67
CA SER A 29 4.41 8.02 10.83
C SER A 29 5.77 7.29 10.69
N PRO A 30 6.49 7.06 11.80
CA PRO A 30 7.72 6.26 11.79
C PRO A 30 7.50 4.85 11.21
N ALA A 31 6.33 4.26 11.47
CA ALA A 31 5.96 2.95 10.94
C ALA A 31 5.91 2.96 9.41
N PHE A 32 5.25 3.95 8.80
CA PHE A 32 5.20 4.06 7.34
C PHE A 32 6.60 4.29 6.74
N LYS A 33 7.35 5.25 7.29
CA LYS A 33 8.70 5.60 6.83
C LYS A 33 9.70 4.45 6.93
N PHE A 34 9.47 3.48 7.81
CA PHE A 34 10.29 2.27 7.90
C PHE A 34 9.80 1.15 6.97
N VAL A 35 8.50 0.84 7.01
CA VAL A 35 7.95 -0.33 6.32
C VAL A 35 7.87 -0.12 4.80
N TYR A 36 7.38 1.04 4.36
CA TYR A 36 7.11 1.28 2.95
C TYR A 36 8.37 1.20 2.07
N PRO A 37 9.51 1.81 2.44
CA PRO A 37 10.76 1.65 1.69
C PRO A 37 11.27 0.20 1.65
N GLY A 38 11.06 -0.57 2.71
CA GLY A 38 11.41 -2.00 2.74
C GLY A 38 10.61 -2.80 1.72
N VAL A 39 9.30 -2.56 1.64
CA VAL A 39 8.45 -3.23 0.66
C VAL A 39 8.79 -2.84 -0.77
N LEU A 40 9.10 -1.56 -1.04
CA LEU A 40 9.57 -1.13 -2.36
C LEU A 40 10.82 -1.89 -2.78
N ARG A 41 11.79 -2.06 -1.87
CA ARG A 41 13.00 -2.83 -2.11
C ARG A 41 12.71 -4.29 -2.40
N ASP A 42 11.92 -4.95 -1.56
CA ASP A 42 11.61 -6.38 -1.69
C ASP A 42 10.82 -6.71 -2.96
N LEU A 43 10.03 -5.75 -3.43
CA LEU A 43 9.25 -5.89 -4.66
C LEU A 43 9.98 -5.35 -5.91
N GLU A 44 11.13 -4.71 -5.73
CA GLU A 44 11.90 -4.04 -6.79
C GLU A 44 11.06 -2.99 -7.52
N LEU A 45 10.41 -2.12 -6.75
CA LEU A 45 9.53 -1.06 -7.25
C LEU A 45 10.06 0.33 -6.91
N GLU A 46 9.74 1.29 -7.78
CA GLU A 46 9.92 2.71 -7.50
C GLU A 46 8.64 3.32 -6.94
N ASP A 47 8.79 4.29 -6.04
CA ASP A 47 7.66 5.03 -5.46
C ASP A 47 6.79 5.68 -6.55
N ALA A 48 7.42 6.29 -7.56
CA ALA A 48 6.72 6.93 -8.67
C ALA A 48 5.85 5.95 -9.48
N ALA A 49 6.29 4.69 -9.64
CA ALA A 49 5.50 3.66 -10.30
C ALA A 49 4.27 3.26 -9.46
N VAL A 50 4.41 3.25 -8.14
CA VAL A 50 3.31 2.99 -7.22
C VAL A 50 2.31 4.16 -7.22
N GLU A 51 2.77 5.41 -7.19
CA GLU A 51 1.89 6.59 -7.28
C GLU A 51 1.12 6.59 -8.60
N LYS A 52 1.79 6.38 -9.73
CA LYS A 52 1.13 6.29 -11.03
C LYS A 52 0.07 5.18 -11.03
N TYR A 53 0.39 4.01 -10.47
CA TYR A 53 -0.58 2.93 -10.36
C TYR A 53 -1.79 3.30 -9.49
N ILE A 54 -1.58 4.01 -8.38
CA ILE A 54 -2.65 4.54 -7.52
C ILE A 54 -3.53 5.50 -8.31
N GLU A 55 -2.95 6.44 -9.07
CA GLU A 55 -3.71 7.39 -9.88
C GLU A 55 -4.58 6.68 -10.92
N GLU A 56 -4.02 5.72 -11.64
CA GLU A 56 -4.71 4.96 -12.68
C GLU A 56 -5.77 3.98 -12.13
N ASN A 57 -5.63 3.51 -10.90
CA ASN A 57 -6.47 2.46 -10.30
C ASN A 57 -7.13 2.90 -8.98
N ARG A 58 -7.30 4.21 -8.79
CA ARG A 58 -7.64 4.84 -7.51
C ARG A 58 -8.79 4.17 -6.77
N GLU A 59 -9.91 3.96 -7.46
CA GLU A 59 -11.12 3.38 -6.87
C GLU A 59 -10.87 1.97 -6.32
N SER A 60 -10.20 1.11 -7.10
CA SER A 60 -9.93 -0.26 -6.69
C SER A 60 -8.95 -0.32 -5.52
N VAL A 61 -7.90 0.50 -5.57
CA VAL A 61 -6.87 0.56 -4.52
C VAL A 61 -7.46 1.12 -3.22
N GLU A 62 -8.25 2.19 -3.31
CA GLU A 62 -8.89 2.80 -2.15
C GLU A 62 -9.87 1.84 -1.47
N ARG A 63 -10.71 1.14 -2.26
CA ARG A 63 -11.63 0.13 -1.73
C ARG A 63 -10.90 -0.98 -0.97
N ALA A 64 -9.81 -1.50 -1.54
CA ALA A 64 -9.01 -2.54 -0.91
C ALA A 64 -8.26 -2.04 0.35
N ALA A 65 -7.75 -0.80 0.30
CA ALA A 65 -7.10 -0.16 1.44
C ALA A 65 -8.07 0.05 2.61
N ARG A 66 -9.32 0.48 2.33
CA ARG A 66 -10.38 0.61 3.33
C ARG A 66 -10.71 -0.73 4.00
N GLY A 67 -10.77 -1.82 3.24
CA GLY A 67 -10.99 -3.18 3.78
C GLY A 67 -9.81 -3.75 4.57
N SER A 68 -8.60 -3.19 4.39
CA SER A 68 -7.37 -3.60 5.08
C SER A 68 -7.11 -2.81 6.37
N ILE A 69 -7.87 -1.74 6.61
CA ILE A 69 -7.88 -1.05 7.90
C ILE A 69 -8.71 -1.95 8.83
N PRO A 70 -8.13 -2.60 9.85
CA PRO A 70 -8.94 -3.28 10.85
C PRO A 70 -9.88 -2.25 11.44
N ALA A 71 -11.19 -2.56 11.50
CA ALA A 71 -12.17 -1.70 12.16
C ALA A 71 -11.58 -1.33 13.52
N GLN A 72 -11.20 -0.07 13.69
CA GLN A 72 -10.67 0.39 14.97
C GLN A 72 -11.76 0.10 15.98
N SER A 73 -11.55 -0.90 16.86
CA SER A 73 -12.40 -1.06 18.03
C SER A 73 -12.45 0.30 18.70
N PRO A 74 -13.65 0.82 19.04
CA PRO A 74 -13.72 2.05 19.79
C PRO A 74 -12.91 1.81 21.07
N ARG A 75 -11.90 2.66 21.29
CA ARG A 75 -11.24 2.72 22.59
C ARG A 75 -12.31 3.13 23.59
N SER A 76 -12.87 2.14 24.29
CA SER A 76 -13.66 2.33 25.51
C SER A 76 -12.78 2.90 26.62
#